data_AF-A0A959IMI3-F1
#
_entry.id   AF-A0A959IMI3-F1
#
_cell.length_a   1.000
_cell.length_b   1.000
_cell.length_c   1.000
_cell.angle_alpha   90.00
_cell.angle_beta   90.00
_cell.angle_gamma   90.00
#
_symmetry.space_group_name_H-M   'P 1'
#
loop_
_entity.id
_entity.type
_entity.pdbx_description
1 polymer ?
#
loop_
_entity_poly.entity_id
_entity_poly.type
_entity_poly.pdbx_seq_one_letter_code
_entity_poly.pdbx_strand_id
1 'polypeptide(L)'
;MKKIYLTLVLFWGVFACCNSQSISSSVVGSTGAYLEETGFGSLHFTVGEVAVARFDGQLELGEGFHRAETELIVFTEEVFTFRQDFQVYPNPTRDYLVVEAARAGRYEVTIIGASGQEVLPAQTGDARTRIEVQALSSGMFWLRIRDEHGETSVFPVIKVDR
;
A
#
# COMPACT_ATOMS: atom_id res chain seq x y z
N MET A 1 -44.36 -22.70 -0.93
CA MET A 1 -43.37 -23.10 -1.95
C MET A 1 -43.53 -22.37 -3.29
N LYS A 2 -44.73 -22.30 -3.91
CA LYS A 2 -44.93 -21.60 -5.20
C LYS A 2 -44.52 -20.11 -5.22
N LYS A 3 -44.72 -19.39 -4.11
CA LYS A 3 -44.35 -17.97 -3.98
C LYS A 3 -42.83 -17.74 -4.04
N ILE A 4 -42.00 -18.71 -3.63
CA ILE A 4 -40.53 -18.58 -3.62
C ILE A 4 -39.96 -18.60 -5.04
N TYR A 5 -40.53 -19.42 -5.93
CA TYR A 5 -40.11 -19.52 -7.33
C TYR A 5 -40.45 -18.23 -8.09
N LEU A 6 -41.58 -17.60 -7.77
CA LEU A 6 -41.97 -16.32 -8.34
C LEU A 6 -40.99 -15.21 -7.95
N THR A 7 -40.57 -15.14 -6.68
CA THR A 7 -39.58 -14.15 -6.24
C THR A 7 -38.22 -14.38 -6.88
N LEU A 8 -37.80 -15.64 -7.07
CA LEU A 8 -36.54 -15.99 -7.71
C LEU A 8 -36.51 -15.59 -9.20
N VAL A 9 -37.61 -15.79 -9.93
CA VAL A 9 -37.73 -15.37 -11.34
C VAL A 9 -37.73 -13.84 -11.45
N LEU A 10 -38.42 -13.16 -10.54
CA LEU A 10 -38.43 -11.69 -10.50
C LEU A 10 -37.03 -11.13 -10.21
N PHE A 11 -36.30 -11.74 -9.28
CA PHE A 11 -34.94 -11.33 -8.95
C PHE A 11 -34.00 -11.51 -10.15
N TRP A 12 -34.08 -12.62 -10.88
CA TRP A 12 -33.22 -12.87 -12.03
C TRP A 12 -33.48 -11.91 -13.21
N GLY A 13 -34.74 -11.52 -13.42
CA GLY A 13 -35.10 -10.54 -14.46
C GLY A 13 -34.56 -9.13 -14.21
N VAL A 14 -34.42 -8.72 -12.94
CA VAL A 14 -33.88 -7.39 -12.59
C VAL A 14 -32.37 -7.30 -12.88
N PHE A 15 -31.61 -8.39 -12.66
CA PHE A 15 -30.17 -8.40 -12.92
C PHE A 15 -29.81 -8.48 -14.41
N ALA A 16 -30.69 -9.00 -15.26
CA ALA A 16 -30.42 -9.15 -16.70
C ALA A 16 -30.44 -7.80 -17.47
N CYS A 17 -31.02 -6.74 -16.90
CA CYS A 17 -31.14 -5.44 -17.55
C CYS A 17 -30.08 -4.42 -17.11
N CYS A 18 -29.14 -4.80 -16.24
CA CYS A 18 -28.04 -3.92 -15.85
C CYS A 18 -26.97 -3.86 -16.94
N ASN A 19 -27.10 -2.89 -17.86
CA ASN A 19 -26.02 -2.49 -18.74
C ASN A 19 -24.97 -1.73 -17.91
N SER A 20 -23.74 -2.24 -17.86
CA SER A 20 -22.62 -1.53 -17.24
C SER A 20 -22.23 -0.36 -18.14
N GLN A 21 -22.29 0.85 -17.59
CA GLN A 21 -21.96 2.08 -18.32
C GLN A 21 -20.45 2.29 -18.24
N SER A 22 -19.78 2.32 -19.38
CA SER A 22 -18.37 2.73 -19.46
C SER A 22 -18.32 4.21 -19.83
N ILE A 23 -17.75 5.03 -18.96
CA ILE A 23 -17.43 6.43 -19.25
C ILE A 23 -15.99 6.44 -19.77
N SER A 24 -15.80 6.61 -21.07
CA SER A 24 -14.47 6.85 -21.63
C SER A 24 -14.02 8.28 -21.30
N SER A 25 -12.73 8.45 -21.01
CA SER A 25 -12.14 9.76 -20.90
C SER A 25 -12.12 10.44 -22.28
N SER A 26 -12.70 11.63 -22.37
CA SER A 26 -12.65 12.47 -23.57
C SER A 26 -12.01 13.80 -23.22
N VAL A 27 -11.05 14.26 -24.02
CA VAL A 27 -10.45 15.58 -23.85
C VAL A 27 -10.78 16.46 -25.04
N VAL A 28 -11.26 17.67 -24.76
CA VAL A 28 -11.44 18.74 -25.75
C VAL A 28 -10.29 19.72 -25.55
N GLY A 29 -9.35 19.75 -26.49
CA GLY A 29 -8.16 20.60 -26.45
C GLY A 29 -7.68 20.94 -27.85
N SER A 30 -6.72 21.87 -27.96
CA SER A 30 -6.21 22.34 -29.26
C SER A 30 -5.47 21.25 -30.03
N THR A 31 -4.84 20.28 -29.35
CA THR A 31 -4.14 19.11 -29.94
C THR A 31 -3.94 18.01 -28.87
N GLY A 32 -3.77 16.74 -29.26
CA GLY A 32 -3.43 15.59 -28.41
C GLY A 32 -3.30 14.31 -29.23
N ALA A 33 -2.61 13.28 -28.72
CA ALA A 33 -2.49 12.01 -29.42
C ALA A 33 -2.44 10.79 -28.49
N TYR A 34 -2.79 9.65 -29.07
CA TYR A 34 -2.63 8.32 -28.50
C TYR A 34 -1.54 7.58 -29.25
N LEU A 35 -0.51 7.13 -28.54
CA LEU A 35 0.61 6.38 -29.09
C LEU A 35 0.65 5.01 -28.41
N GLU A 36 0.50 3.94 -29.18
CA GLU A 36 0.71 2.57 -28.71
C GLU A 36 2.02 2.04 -29.28
N GLU A 37 2.94 1.66 -28.41
CA GLU A 37 4.21 1.04 -28.82
C GLU A 37 4.36 -0.34 -28.19
N THR A 38 4.80 -1.30 -29.03
CA THR A 38 4.98 -2.70 -28.63
C THR A 38 6.28 -2.87 -27.84
N GLY A 39 6.26 -2.41 -26.59
CA GLY A 39 7.39 -2.57 -25.65
C GLY A 39 7.36 -1.61 -24.46
N PHE A 40 6.72 -0.45 -24.61
CA PHE A 40 6.68 0.61 -23.57
C PHE A 40 5.27 0.96 -23.08
N GLY A 41 4.24 0.27 -23.58
CA GLY A 41 2.85 0.51 -23.22
C GLY A 41 2.21 1.61 -24.07
N SER A 42 1.06 2.10 -23.64
CA SER A 42 0.32 3.14 -24.34
C SER A 42 0.47 4.50 -23.66
N LEU A 43 0.66 5.55 -24.46
CA LEU A 43 0.85 6.92 -24.02
C LEU A 43 -0.27 7.79 -24.58
N HIS A 44 -1.04 8.41 -23.68
CA HIS A 44 -2.05 9.41 -24.00
C HIS A 44 -1.54 10.78 -23.56
N PHE A 45 -1.53 11.77 -24.45
CA PHE A 45 -1.20 13.15 -24.10
C PHE A 45 -2.11 14.16 -24.78
N THR A 46 -2.27 15.32 -24.15
CA THR A 46 -3.04 16.46 -24.66
C THR A 46 -2.21 17.72 -24.50
N VAL A 47 -2.17 18.55 -25.54
CA VAL A 47 -1.53 19.87 -25.49
C VAL A 47 -2.53 20.83 -24.86
N GLY A 48 -2.25 21.26 -23.63
CA GLY A 48 -3.02 22.28 -22.91
C GLY A 48 -2.77 23.70 -23.43
N GLU A 49 -3.34 24.69 -22.74
CA GLU A 49 -3.23 26.12 -23.03
C GLU A 49 -1.79 26.57 -23.34
N VAL A 50 -1.59 27.27 -24.47
CA VAL A 50 -0.25 27.66 -24.97
C VAL A 50 0.34 28.82 -24.15
N ALA A 51 -0.50 29.57 -23.43
CA ALA A 51 -0.09 30.69 -22.60
C ALA A 51 -0.28 30.33 -21.13
N VAL A 52 0.83 29.98 -20.46
CA VAL A 52 0.88 29.79 -19.01
C VAL A 52 1.72 30.88 -18.39
N ALA A 53 1.19 31.51 -17.33
CA ALA A 53 1.93 32.47 -16.54
C ALA A 53 2.50 31.78 -15.29
N ARG A 54 3.77 32.05 -15.00
CA ARG A 54 4.42 31.69 -13.73
C ARG A 54 4.84 32.97 -13.05
N PHE A 55 4.30 33.21 -11.86
CA PHE A 55 4.71 34.32 -11.01
C PHE A 55 5.58 33.78 -9.88
N ASP A 56 6.83 34.24 -9.84
CA ASP A 56 7.81 33.84 -8.83
C ASP A 56 7.88 34.89 -7.71
N GLY A 57 7.73 34.45 -6.47
CA GLY A 57 7.59 35.26 -5.25
C GLY A 57 7.73 34.38 -4.00
N GLN A 58 7.20 34.78 -2.84
CA GLN A 58 7.16 33.90 -1.66
C GLN A 58 6.21 32.70 -1.82
N LEU A 59 5.27 32.81 -2.76
CA LEU A 59 4.34 31.77 -3.16
C LEU A 59 4.39 31.67 -4.68
N GLU A 60 4.68 30.48 -5.20
CA GLU A 60 4.69 30.26 -6.64
C GLU A 60 3.26 30.05 -7.14
N LEU A 61 2.78 30.97 -7.99
CA LEU A 61 1.48 30.86 -8.64
C LEU A 61 1.70 30.49 -10.11
N GLY A 62 1.08 29.39 -10.54
CA GLY A 62 1.11 28.92 -11.92
C GLY A 62 -0.30 28.72 -12.45
N GLU A 63 -0.55 29.19 -13.66
CA GLU A 63 -1.81 29.00 -14.38
C GLU A 63 -1.68 27.90 -15.44
N GLY A 64 -2.78 27.23 -15.79
CA GLY A 64 -2.88 26.34 -16.97
C GLY A 64 -2.46 24.87 -16.81
N PHE A 65 -2.10 24.41 -15.60
CA PHE A 65 -1.81 22.99 -15.34
C PHE A 65 -2.41 22.51 -14.01
N HIS A 66 -2.86 21.25 -13.97
CA HIS A 66 -2.97 20.51 -12.71
C HIS A 66 -1.56 20.35 -12.16
N ARG A 67 -1.14 21.22 -11.23
CA ARG A 67 0.04 20.94 -10.41
C ARG A 67 -0.30 19.66 -9.65
N ALA A 68 0.54 18.64 -9.77
CA ALA A 68 0.55 17.56 -8.80
C ALA A 68 0.84 18.24 -7.47
N GLU A 69 -0.23 18.56 -6.73
CA GLU A 69 -0.14 18.88 -5.32
C GLU A 69 0.47 17.61 -4.73
N THR A 70 1.77 17.65 -4.55
CA THR A 70 2.40 16.69 -3.66
C THR A 70 1.78 17.05 -2.35
N GLU A 71 0.75 16.29 -1.96
CA GLU A 71 0.30 16.24 -0.59
C GLU A 71 1.61 15.98 0.15
N LEU A 72 2.15 17.02 0.78
CA LEU A 72 3.30 16.87 1.63
C LEU A 72 2.73 16.02 2.75
N ILE A 73 2.85 14.71 2.60
CA ILE A 73 2.68 13.79 3.70
C ILE A 73 3.84 14.18 4.60
N VAL A 74 3.58 15.17 5.46
CA VAL A 74 4.34 15.38 6.66
C VAL A 74 4.06 14.10 7.43
N PHE A 75 4.90 13.10 7.17
CA PHE A 75 5.20 12.14 8.19
C PHE A 75 5.72 13.01 9.33
N THR A 76 4.83 13.35 10.26
CA THR A 76 5.26 13.36 11.65
C THR A 76 5.78 11.95 11.84
N GLU A 77 7.08 11.78 11.55
CA GLU A 77 7.88 10.90 12.35
C GLU A 77 7.64 11.43 13.76
N GLU A 78 6.62 10.90 14.44
CA GLU A 78 6.80 10.63 15.84
C GLU A 78 8.16 9.97 15.85
N VAL A 79 9.13 10.65 16.45
CA VAL A 79 10.46 10.13 16.64
C VAL A 79 10.25 8.95 17.58
N PHE A 80 9.76 7.83 17.03
CA PHE A 80 10.20 6.52 17.40
C PHE A 80 11.70 6.68 17.30
N THR A 81 12.31 6.96 18.45
CA THR A 81 13.74 7.02 18.57
C THR A 81 14.16 5.71 17.94
N PHE A 82 14.70 5.80 16.72
CA PHE A 82 15.06 4.65 15.92
C PHE A 82 16.27 4.10 16.65
N ARG A 83 15.99 3.36 17.72
CA ARG A 83 16.97 2.61 18.45
C ARG A 83 17.34 1.57 17.42
N GLN A 84 18.48 1.82 16.78
CA GLN A 84 19.13 1.04 15.73
C GLN A 84 19.50 -0.39 16.19
N ASP A 85 18.79 -0.88 17.20
CA ASP A 85 19.00 -2.10 17.94
C ASP A 85 18.43 -3.30 17.18
N PHE A 86 17.58 -3.11 16.17
CA PHE A 86 17.00 -4.21 15.40
C PHE A 86 17.05 -3.95 13.88
N GLN A 87 17.45 -4.98 13.14
CA GLN A 87 17.40 -5.05 11.69
C GLN A 87 16.43 -6.15 11.27
N VAL A 88 15.53 -5.83 10.35
CA VAL A 88 14.47 -6.74 9.91
C VAL A 88 14.57 -6.90 8.39
N TYR A 89 14.89 -8.10 7.91
CA TYR A 89 15.14 -8.36 6.50
C TYR A 89 14.83 -9.82 6.09
N PRO A 90 14.54 -10.10 4.81
CA PRO A 90 14.27 -9.13 3.76
C PRO A 90 12.87 -8.51 3.92
N ASN A 91 12.74 -7.23 3.58
CA ASN A 91 11.45 -6.56 3.45
C ASN A 91 11.42 -5.86 2.09
N PRO A 92 10.61 -6.29 1.10
CA PRO A 92 9.56 -7.32 1.18
C PRO A 92 10.06 -8.77 1.41
N THR A 93 9.26 -9.58 2.11
CA THR A 93 9.53 -11.00 2.41
C THR A 93 8.63 -11.95 1.63
N ARG A 94 9.10 -13.20 1.45
CA ARG A 94 8.38 -14.30 0.78
C ARG A 94 8.19 -15.49 1.71
N ASP A 95 9.28 -16.15 2.07
CA ASP A 95 9.21 -17.40 2.83
C ASP A 95 9.54 -17.19 4.31
N TYR A 96 10.54 -16.36 4.60
CA TYR A 96 11.03 -16.13 5.95
C TYR A 96 11.44 -14.68 6.16
N LEU A 97 11.37 -14.25 7.41
CA LEU A 97 11.86 -12.96 7.89
C LEU A 97 12.95 -13.21 8.92
N VAL A 98 14.03 -12.44 8.88
CA VAL A 98 15.10 -12.45 9.87
C VAL A 98 15.02 -11.17 10.68
N VAL A 99 15.06 -11.35 12.00
CA VAL A 99 15.15 -10.27 12.98
C VAL A 99 16.51 -10.40 13.65
N GLU A 100 17.33 -9.38 13.51
CA GLU A 100 18.69 -9.32 14.04
C GLU A 100 18.82 -8.15 15.01
N ALA A 101 19.17 -8.45 16.26
CA ALA A 101 19.37 -7.47 17.30
C ALA A 101 20.86 -7.09 17.41
N ALA A 102 21.15 -5.81 17.59
CA ALA A 102 22.51 -5.29 17.79
C ALA A 102 23.12 -5.72 19.13
N ARG A 103 22.27 -6.09 20.10
CA ARG A 103 22.66 -6.57 21.43
C ARG A 103 22.14 -7.99 21.63
N ALA A 104 22.90 -8.78 22.37
CA ALA A 104 22.41 -10.07 22.85
C ALA A 104 21.40 -9.85 23.99
N GLY A 105 20.28 -10.55 23.92
CA GLY A 105 19.21 -10.48 24.90
C GLY A 105 18.05 -11.35 24.44
N ARG A 106 17.07 -11.55 25.32
CA ARG A 106 15.83 -12.23 24.95
C ARG A 106 14.83 -11.21 24.41
N TYR A 107 14.30 -11.49 23.23
CA TYR A 107 13.31 -10.65 22.56
C TYR A 107 12.05 -11.44 22.27
N GLU A 108 10.89 -10.85 22.57
CA GLU A 108 9.59 -11.40 22.22
C GLU A 108 9.16 -10.77 20.89
N VAL A 109 8.98 -11.60 19.86
CA VAL A 109 8.62 -11.15 18.52
C VAL A 109 7.22 -11.63 18.14
N THR A 110 6.32 -10.70 17.85
CA THR A 110 4.93 -10.97 17.44
C THR A 110 4.65 -10.37 16.06
N ILE A 111 3.89 -11.07 15.22
CA ILE A 111 3.41 -10.52 13.95
C ILE A 111 1.93 -10.17 14.08
N ILE A 112 1.60 -8.94 13.71
CA ILE A 112 0.27 -8.36 13.80
C ILE A 112 -0.25 -8.08 12.39
N GLY A 113 -1.47 -8.51 12.09
CA GLY A 113 -2.15 -8.26 10.82
C GLY A 113 -2.75 -6.84 10.74
N ALA A 114 -3.25 -6.47 9.56
CA ALA A 114 -3.82 -5.13 9.31
C ALA A 114 -5.04 -4.75 10.16
N SER A 115 -5.76 -5.73 10.71
CA SER A 115 -6.85 -5.53 11.66
C SER A 115 -6.40 -5.45 13.12
N GLY A 116 -5.09 -5.51 13.41
CA GLY A 116 -4.54 -5.49 14.78
C GLY A 116 -4.54 -6.86 15.47
N GLN A 117 -4.96 -7.93 14.80
CA GLN A 117 -4.92 -9.28 15.36
C GLN A 117 -3.51 -9.90 15.28
N GLU A 118 -3.13 -10.65 16.31
CA GLU A 118 -1.89 -11.45 16.28
C GLU A 118 -2.08 -12.62 15.33
N VAL A 119 -1.32 -12.63 14.24
CA VAL A 119 -1.42 -13.66 13.17
C VAL A 119 -0.44 -14.80 13.37
N LEU A 120 0.64 -14.57 14.11
CA LEU A 120 1.58 -15.60 14.55
C LEU A 120 1.87 -15.44 16.04
N PRO A 121 1.99 -16.56 16.78
CA PRO A 121 2.29 -16.52 18.20
C PRO A 121 3.67 -15.90 18.44
N ALA A 122 3.80 -15.25 19.59
CA ALA A 122 5.05 -14.65 20.02
C ALA A 122 6.18 -15.69 20.04
N GLN A 123 7.28 -15.40 19.33
CA GLN A 123 8.49 -16.21 19.38
C GLN A 123 9.53 -15.50 20.23
N THR A 124 10.13 -16.27 21.14
CA THR A 124 11.24 -15.80 21.96
C THR A 124 12.53 -16.07 21.20
N GLY A 125 13.21 -15.00 20.82
CA GLY A 125 14.44 -15.02 20.05
C GLY A 125 15.64 -14.50 20.82
N ASP A 126 16.83 -14.96 20.46
CA ASP A 126 18.10 -14.35 20.88
C ASP A 126 18.49 -13.25 19.87
N ALA A 127 19.78 -12.91 19.79
CA ALA A 127 20.31 -11.85 18.91
C ALA A 127 19.97 -12.01 17.42
N ARG A 128 19.66 -13.22 16.94
CA ARG A 128 19.23 -13.44 15.56
C ARG A 128 18.18 -14.54 15.49
N THR A 129 17.01 -14.19 14.97
CA THR A 129 15.86 -15.08 14.93
C THR A 129 15.26 -15.11 13.54
N ARG A 130 15.01 -16.31 13.03
CA ARG A 130 14.36 -16.54 11.74
C ARG A 130 12.91 -16.95 11.98
N ILE A 131 12.00 -16.22 11.36
CA ILE A 131 10.55 -16.41 11.48
C ILE A 131 10.04 -16.88 10.12
N GLU A 132 9.40 -18.04 10.10
CA GLU A 132 8.76 -18.57 8.91
C GLU A 132 7.40 -17.87 8.70
N VAL A 133 7.23 -17.22 7.55
CA VAL A 133 6.03 -16.45 7.19
C VAL A 133 5.30 -17.04 5.99
N GLN A 134 5.68 -18.25 5.56
CA GLN A 134 5.08 -18.97 4.42
C GLN A 134 3.57 -19.15 4.54
N ALA A 135 3.06 -19.32 5.77
CA ALA A 135 1.64 -19.53 6.04
C ALA A 135 0.80 -18.23 5.97
N LEU A 136 1.44 -17.06 5.92
CA LEU A 136 0.75 -15.77 5.83
C LEU A 136 0.41 -15.45 4.37
N SER A 137 -0.80 -14.96 4.14
CA SER A 137 -1.21 -14.40 2.85
C SER A 137 -0.41 -13.14 2.49
N SER A 138 -0.26 -12.83 1.21
CA SER A 138 0.32 -11.56 0.77
C SER A 138 -0.41 -10.36 1.39
N GLY A 139 0.35 -9.36 1.84
CA GLY A 139 -0.21 -8.16 2.47
C GLY A 139 0.80 -7.43 3.35
N MET A 140 0.31 -6.38 4.03
CA MET A 140 1.09 -5.64 5.03
C MET A 140 0.85 -6.20 6.43
N PHE A 141 1.93 -6.28 7.19
CA PHE A 141 1.96 -6.74 8.57
C PHE A 141 2.84 -5.82 9.40
N TRP A 142 2.66 -5.86 10.72
CA TRP A 142 3.50 -5.15 11.68
C TRP A 142 4.20 -6.17 12.55
N LEU A 143 5.53 -6.09 12.57
CA LEU A 143 6.37 -6.88 13.45
C LEU A 143 6.59 -6.10 14.73
N ARG A 144 6.08 -6.60 15.85
CA ARG A 144 6.29 -6.03 17.18
C ARG A 144 7.37 -6.83 17.90
N ILE A 145 8.41 -6.14 18.36
CA ILE A 145 9.53 -6.70 19.11
C ILE A 145 9.52 -6.06 20.49
N ARG A 146 9.47 -6.87 21.54
CA ARG A 146 9.56 -6.43 22.93
C ARG A 146 10.85 -6.96 23.57
N ASP A 147 11.59 -6.08 24.23
CA ASP A 147 12.79 -6.46 24.98
C ASP A 147 12.46 -6.92 26.43
N GLU A 148 13.47 -7.39 27.15
CA GLU A 148 13.34 -7.80 28.55
C GLU A 148 12.93 -6.65 29.50
N HIS A 149 13.18 -5.40 29.12
CA HIS A 149 12.85 -4.21 29.90
C HIS A 149 11.44 -3.69 29.62
N GLY A 150 10.71 -4.31 28.68
CA GLY A 150 9.36 -3.93 28.28
C GLY A 150 9.30 -2.88 27.16
N GLU A 151 10.44 -2.44 26.63
CA GLU A 151 10.53 -1.52 25.51
C GLU A 151 10.03 -2.23 24.24
N THR A 152 9.17 -1.56 23.49
CA THR A 152 8.51 -2.15 22.31
C THR A 152 8.88 -1.37 21.06
N SER A 153 9.38 -2.08 20.04
CA SER A 153 9.67 -1.56 18.71
C SER A 153 8.74 -2.19 17.68
N VAL A 154 8.29 -1.43 16.69
CA VAL A 154 7.36 -1.90 15.66
C VAL A 154 7.92 -1.61 14.27
N PHE A 155 7.93 -2.63 13.40
CA PHE A 155 8.45 -2.55 12.04
C PHE A 155 7.37 -2.94 11.03
N PRO A 156 7.10 -2.13 9.99
CA PRO A 156 6.22 -2.53 8.89
C PRO A 156 6.92 -3.58 8.03
N VAL A 157 6.21 -4.67 7.69
CA VAL A 157 6.71 -5.77 6.87
C VAL A 157 5.72 -6.07 5.75
N ILE A 158 6.23 -6.20 4.53
CA ILE A 158 5.44 -6.49 3.33
C ILE A 158 5.68 -7.95 2.94
N LYS A 159 4.63 -8.77 2.96
CA LYS A 159 4.65 -10.15 2.45
C LYS A 159 4.16 -10.15 1.01
N VAL A 160 4.96 -10.71 0.11
CA VAL A 160 4.57 -10.93 -1.29
C VAL A 160 4.46 -12.43 -1.58
N ASP A 161 3.54 -12.79 -2.46
CA ASP A 161 3.41 -14.16 -2.95
C ASP A 161 4.45 -14.46 -4.04
N ARG A 162 4.55 -15.74 -4.41
CA ARG A 162 5.50 -16.23 -5.41
C ARG A 162 5.07 -15.88 -6.83
#